data_AF-A0A832P4H1-F1
#
_entry.id   AF-A0A832P4H1-F1
#
_cell.length_a   1.000
_cell.length_b   1.000
_cell.length_c   1.000
_cell.angle_alpha   90.00
_cell.angle_beta   90.00
_cell.angle_gamma   90.00
#
_symmetry.space_group_name_H-M   'P 1'
#
loop_
_entity.id
_entity.type
_entity.pdbx_description
1 polymer ?
#
loop_
_entity_poly.entity_id
_entity_poly.type
_entity_poly.pdbx_seq_one_letter_code
_entity_poly.pdbx_strand_id
1 'polypeptide(L)'
;MATTKKDLLKDVISHIDITRINSLDIIDSMRGMSFSSRDTARAADILQMMIRDKDCTNWLTLAGSSSAGGCMQVYVDMVRFNMIDCIVSTGASVIDMDFFEALGYKHYKGTPFVDDGMLRSMYIDRIYDTYINEEELQHCDATIKKIADALEPRPYSSREFLWETGKWLKKNSAKKDSLLQTCYEHGVPVFVPAFSDCSAGFGLVMHQQERIREGKPYVTIDSVADFRELTDIKIQAKTSGLFMVGGGVPKNFAQDTVVCAECLGKDVPMHQYAVQITVADARDGACSSSTLKEASSWGKVSTVHEQMVYAEATTVVPLIASYAYHKGDWKNRTSYRWVKIFQK
;
A
#
# COMPACT_ATOMS: atom_id res chain seq x y z
N MET A 1 0.34 36.26 0.68
CA MET A 1 -0.62 35.14 0.68
C MET A 1 -0.75 34.67 -0.76
N ALA A 2 -0.67 33.37 -1.03
CA ALA A 2 -0.93 32.85 -2.37
C ALA A 2 -2.37 33.22 -2.75
N THR A 3 -2.54 33.95 -3.86
CA THR A 3 -3.85 34.50 -4.26
C THR A 3 -4.52 33.70 -5.37
N THR A 4 -3.83 32.71 -5.95
CA THR A 4 -4.35 31.90 -7.06
C THR A 4 -4.08 30.41 -6.86
N LYS A 5 -4.90 29.56 -7.51
CA LYS A 5 -4.72 28.09 -7.58
C LYS A 5 -3.31 27.71 -8.04
N LYS A 6 -2.78 28.44 -9.05
CA LYS A 6 -1.44 28.22 -9.61
C LYS A 6 -0.33 28.49 -8.60
N ASP A 7 -0.50 29.47 -7.71
CA ASP A 7 0.51 29.77 -6.68
C ASP A 7 0.56 28.70 -5.59
N LEU A 8 -0.57 28.04 -5.33
CA LEU A 8 -0.68 26.94 -4.37
C LEU A 8 -0.17 25.61 -4.96
N LEU A 9 -0.39 25.37 -6.26
CA LEU A 9 -0.01 24.14 -6.95
C LEU A 9 1.29 24.32 -7.75
N LYS A 10 2.35 24.81 -7.10
CA LYS A 10 3.65 25.07 -7.76
C LYS A 10 4.77 24.14 -7.31
N ASP A 11 4.84 23.83 -6.01
CA ASP A 11 5.97 23.13 -5.42
C ASP A 11 5.64 21.64 -5.33
N VAL A 12 6.08 20.87 -6.33
CA VAL A 12 5.77 19.44 -6.43
C VAL A 12 6.48 18.65 -5.32
N ILE A 13 5.78 17.70 -4.70
CA ILE A 13 6.39 16.74 -3.77
C ILE A 13 7.31 15.80 -4.55
N SER A 14 8.51 15.58 -4.03
CA SER A 14 9.50 14.69 -4.64
C SER A 14 9.61 13.39 -3.85
N HIS A 15 9.62 12.27 -4.57
CA HIS A 15 9.84 10.97 -3.95
C HIS A 15 11.31 10.76 -3.61
N ILE A 16 11.57 10.14 -2.47
CA ILE A 16 12.92 9.76 -2.05
C ILE A 16 13.41 8.54 -2.84
N ASP A 17 14.68 8.55 -3.22
CA ASP A 17 15.34 7.44 -3.92
C ASP A 17 16.23 6.65 -2.95
N ILE A 18 15.75 5.46 -2.54
CA ILE A 18 16.44 4.60 -1.57
C ILE A 18 17.72 3.96 -2.12
N THR A 19 17.95 4.04 -3.43
CA THR A 19 19.15 3.48 -4.08
C THR A 19 20.33 4.44 -4.04
N ARG A 20 20.05 5.73 -3.87
CA ARG A 20 21.05 6.81 -3.78
C ARG A 20 21.43 7.15 -2.34
N ILE A 21 20.56 6.85 -1.39
CA ILE A 21 20.77 7.11 0.04
C ILE A 21 21.21 5.80 0.67
N ASN A 22 22.43 5.73 1.18
CA ASN A 22 22.90 4.56 1.94
C ASN A 22 22.66 4.77 3.43
N SER A 23 21.66 4.07 3.99
CA SER A 23 21.30 4.19 5.41
C SER A 23 21.99 3.17 6.33
N LEU A 24 22.99 2.41 5.85
CA LEU A 24 23.70 1.41 6.66
C LEU A 24 24.25 2.03 7.95
N ASP A 25 25.04 3.09 7.86
CA ASP A 25 25.73 3.68 9.01
C ASP A 25 24.76 4.30 10.04
N ILE A 26 23.66 4.91 9.56
CA ILE A 26 22.65 5.52 10.45
C ILE A 26 21.84 4.44 11.17
N ILE A 27 21.41 3.38 10.49
CA ILE A 27 20.73 2.24 11.12
C ILE A 27 21.67 1.51 12.09
N ASP A 28 22.95 1.37 11.73
CA ASP A 28 24.00 0.83 12.60
C ASP A 28 24.18 1.64 13.88
N SER A 29 24.21 2.97 13.76
CA SER A 29 24.26 3.86 14.91
C SER A 29 22.98 3.82 15.76
N MET A 30 21.80 3.73 15.13
CA MET A 30 20.50 3.71 15.81
C MET A 30 20.32 2.52 16.78
N ARG A 31 21.05 1.42 16.59
CA ARG A 31 21.04 0.28 17.54
C ARG A 31 21.54 0.65 18.93
N GLY A 32 22.48 1.59 19.01
CA GLY A 32 23.02 2.10 20.28
C GLY A 32 22.17 3.22 20.91
N MET A 33 21.12 3.68 20.23
CA MET A 33 20.25 4.78 20.68
C MET A 33 19.04 4.27 21.50
N SER A 34 18.18 5.20 21.93
CA SER A 34 16.95 4.91 22.70
C SER A 34 15.68 5.27 21.91
N PHE A 35 14.53 4.82 22.43
CA PHE A 35 13.19 5.07 21.87
C PHE A 35 13.06 4.57 20.42
N SER A 36 12.26 5.27 19.61
CA SER A 36 11.92 4.87 18.25
C SER A 36 13.13 4.62 17.35
N SER A 37 14.29 5.23 17.60
CA SER A 37 15.52 4.94 16.84
C SER A 37 15.94 3.47 16.97
N ARG A 38 15.94 2.91 18.18
CA ARG A 38 16.30 1.50 18.40
C ARG A 38 15.23 0.57 17.83
N ASP A 39 13.98 0.97 17.91
CA ASP A 39 12.87 0.23 17.31
C ASP A 39 12.99 0.24 15.77
N THR A 40 13.36 1.37 15.15
CA THR A 40 13.64 1.48 13.71
C THR A 40 14.78 0.56 13.28
N ALA A 41 15.87 0.49 14.05
CA ALA A 41 16.98 -0.40 13.73
C ALA A 41 16.57 -1.88 13.83
N ARG A 42 15.80 -2.27 14.84
CA ARG A 42 15.24 -3.62 14.96
C ARG A 42 14.27 -3.96 13.83
N ALA A 43 13.42 -3.01 13.43
CA ALA A 43 12.54 -3.17 12.28
C ALA A 43 13.32 -3.43 10.99
N ALA A 44 14.45 -2.73 10.78
CA ALA A 44 15.35 -2.98 9.66
C ALA A 44 15.99 -4.37 9.69
N ASP A 45 16.37 -4.85 10.88
CA ASP A 45 16.88 -6.21 11.08
C ASP A 45 15.83 -7.28 10.78
N ILE A 46 14.59 -7.11 11.25
CA ILE A 46 13.48 -8.03 10.99
C ILE A 46 13.13 -8.07 9.50
N LEU A 47 13.04 -6.91 8.83
CA LEU A 47 12.82 -6.89 7.38
C LEU A 47 13.95 -7.62 6.63
N GLN A 48 15.19 -7.49 7.08
CA GLN A 48 16.30 -8.23 6.50
C GLN A 48 16.24 -9.74 6.75
N MET A 49 15.75 -10.17 7.91
CA MET A 49 15.45 -11.59 8.17
C MET A 49 14.38 -12.11 7.22
N MET A 50 13.29 -11.36 7.04
CA MET A 50 12.22 -11.68 6.09
C MET A 50 12.76 -11.85 4.66
N ILE A 51 13.62 -10.93 4.20
CA ILE A 51 14.21 -10.98 2.85
C ILE A 51 15.12 -12.21 2.67
N ARG A 52 15.94 -12.53 3.69
CA ARG A 52 16.86 -13.69 3.66
C ARG A 52 16.16 -15.04 3.73
N ASP A 53 14.99 -15.08 4.37
CA ASP A 53 14.19 -16.28 4.48
C ASP A 53 13.52 -16.61 3.14
N LYS A 54 14.07 -17.63 2.45
CA LYS A 54 13.63 -18.04 1.11
C LYS A 54 12.24 -18.67 1.10
N ASP A 55 11.75 -19.15 2.24
CA ASP A 55 10.44 -19.76 2.39
C ASP A 55 9.38 -18.74 2.87
N CYS A 56 9.81 -17.55 3.30
CA CYS A 56 8.93 -16.47 3.71
C CYS A 56 8.32 -15.76 2.51
N THR A 57 7.02 -15.49 2.56
CA THR A 57 6.35 -14.54 1.67
C THR A 57 6.24 -13.18 2.35
N ASN A 58 6.78 -12.12 1.74
CA ASN A 58 6.84 -10.81 2.36
C ASN A 58 5.65 -9.94 1.94
N TRP A 59 4.83 -9.54 2.90
CA TRP A 59 3.62 -8.76 2.65
C TRP A 59 3.84 -7.32 3.10
N LEU A 60 3.54 -6.37 2.22
CA LEU A 60 3.45 -4.96 2.56
C LEU A 60 2.00 -4.62 2.88
N THR A 61 1.74 -4.03 4.04
CA THR A 61 0.45 -3.36 4.28
C THR A 61 0.64 -1.85 4.22
N LEU A 62 -0.18 -1.17 3.44
CA LEU A 62 -0.04 0.27 3.21
C LEU A 62 -1.31 1.02 3.58
N ALA A 63 -1.21 1.86 4.61
CA ALA A 63 -2.25 2.79 5.00
C ALA A 63 -1.66 4.17 5.31
N GLY A 64 -2.52 5.19 5.29
CA GLY A 64 -2.11 6.58 5.43
C GLY A 64 -1.50 7.15 4.14
N SER A 65 -0.94 8.35 4.24
CA SER A 65 -0.60 9.16 3.06
C SER A 65 0.89 9.32 2.81
N SER A 66 1.73 8.45 3.38
CA SER A 66 3.19 8.48 3.17
C SER A 66 3.56 8.38 1.67
N SER A 67 2.73 7.68 0.90
CA SER A 67 2.74 7.63 -0.56
C SER A 67 2.73 9.02 -1.21
N ALA A 68 1.77 9.88 -0.87
CA ALA A 68 1.72 11.27 -1.30
C ALA A 68 2.82 12.14 -0.65
N GLY A 69 3.27 11.76 0.55
CA GLY A 69 4.35 12.43 1.29
C GLY A 69 5.78 12.14 0.81
N GLY A 70 5.96 11.50 -0.36
CA GLY A 70 7.27 11.27 -0.96
C GLY A 70 7.83 9.85 -0.78
N CYS A 71 7.04 8.90 -0.29
CA CYS A 71 7.48 7.50 -0.12
C CYS A 71 6.98 6.54 -1.21
N MET A 72 6.20 6.97 -2.21
CA MET A 72 5.67 6.04 -3.22
C MET A 72 6.77 5.24 -3.92
N GLN A 73 7.87 5.91 -4.30
CA GLN A 73 8.97 5.24 -4.99
C GLN A 73 9.69 4.21 -4.09
N VAL A 74 9.64 4.36 -2.77
CA VAL A 74 10.16 3.36 -1.83
C VAL A 74 9.42 2.04 -2.00
N TYR A 75 8.08 2.09 -2.05
CA TYR A 75 7.25 0.89 -2.21
C TYR A 75 7.41 0.26 -3.59
N VAL A 76 7.53 1.09 -4.64
CA VAL A 76 7.88 0.63 -6.00
C VAL A 76 9.20 -0.13 -5.99
N ASP A 77 10.24 0.44 -5.35
CA ASP A 77 11.56 -0.17 -5.29
C ASP A 77 11.56 -1.47 -4.48
N MET A 78 10.78 -1.54 -3.39
CA MET A 78 10.62 -2.78 -2.63
C MET A 78 10.01 -3.91 -3.49
N VAL A 79 9.07 -3.62 -4.39
CA VAL A 79 8.56 -4.61 -5.35
C VAL A 79 9.59 -4.92 -6.43
N ARG A 80 10.18 -3.89 -7.04
CA ARG A 80 11.15 -4.00 -8.13
C ARG A 80 12.37 -4.83 -7.73
N PHE A 81 12.86 -4.63 -6.51
CA PHE A 81 13.99 -5.36 -5.95
C PHE A 81 13.57 -6.65 -5.22
N ASN A 82 12.37 -7.18 -5.50
CA ASN A 82 11.90 -8.48 -5.01
C ASN A 82 11.89 -8.60 -3.47
N MET A 83 11.70 -7.50 -2.75
CA MET A 83 11.61 -7.50 -1.28
C MET A 83 10.20 -7.80 -0.78
N ILE A 84 9.18 -7.49 -1.61
CA ILE A 84 7.75 -7.65 -1.31
C ILE A 84 7.08 -8.50 -2.39
N ASP A 85 6.25 -9.43 -1.94
CA ASP A 85 5.59 -10.45 -2.77
C ASP A 85 4.07 -10.29 -2.84
N CYS A 86 3.47 -9.55 -1.90
CA CYS A 86 2.03 -9.28 -1.83
C CYS A 86 1.78 -7.92 -1.17
N ILE A 87 0.76 -7.18 -1.61
CA ILE A 87 0.39 -5.89 -1.04
C ILE A 87 -1.07 -5.90 -0.61
N VAL A 88 -1.35 -5.41 0.60
CA VAL A 88 -2.70 -5.04 1.04
C VAL A 88 -2.69 -3.55 1.34
N SER A 89 -3.62 -2.78 0.78
CA SER A 89 -3.57 -1.31 0.83
C SER A 89 -4.94 -0.69 1.05
N THR A 90 -4.97 0.57 1.52
CA THR A 90 -6.13 1.43 1.31
C THR A 90 -6.21 1.85 -0.16
N GLY A 91 -7.43 2.18 -0.62
CA GLY A 91 -7.65 2.66 -1.98
C GLY A 91 -6.91 3.97 -2.25
N ALA A 92 -6.94 4.90 -1.29
CA ALA A 92 -6.22 6.17 -1.40
C ALA A 92 -4.74 6.00 -1.73
N SER A 93 -4.04 5.04 -1.10
CA SER A 93 -2.60 4.88 -1.32
C SER A 93 -2.24 4.38 -2.72
N VAL A 94 -3.12 3.62 -3.38
CA VAL A 94 -2.84 3.00 -4.69
C VAL A 94 -3.61 3.63 -5.86
N ILE A 95 -4.73 4.29 -5.61
CA ILE A 95 -5.52 4.98 -6.63
C ILE A 95 -5.24 6.48 -6.56
N ASP A 96 -5.62 7.13 -5.46
CA ASP A 96 -5.57 8.59 -5.32
C ASP A 96 -4.12 9.12 -5.30
N MET A 97 -3.15 8.25 -5.01
CA MET A 97 -1.73 8.57 -4.97
C MET A 97 -0.94 7.93 -6.12
N ASP A 98 -0.83 6.58 -6.17
CA ASP A 98 -0.02 5.92 -7.22
C ASP A 98 -0.62 6.05 -8.62
N PHE A 99 -1.86 5.58 -8.81
CA PHE A 99 -2.52 5.62 -10.13
C PHE A 99 -2.67 7.07 -10.62
N PHE A 100 -3.07 7.98 -9.74
CA PHE A 100 -3.12 9.42 -10.01
C PHE A 100 -1.80 9.96 -10.57
N GLU A 101 -0.67 9.66 -9.93
CA GLU A 101 0.64 10.06 -10.46
C GLU A 101 1.02 9.32 -11.74
N ALA A 102 0.61 8.06 -11.89
CA ALA A 102 0.82 7.27 -13.12
C ALA A 102 0.13 7.90 -14.34
N LEU A 103 -1.00 8.60 -14.13
CA LEU A 103 -1.69 9.40 -15.14
C LEU A 103 -0.98 10.73 -15.46
N GLY A 104 0.10 11.07 -14.73
CA GLY A 104 0.93 12.25 -14.95
C GLY A 104 0.59 13.44 -14.06
N TYR A 105 -0.36 13.27 -13.14
CA TYR A 105 -0.73 14.28 -12.16
C TYR A 105 0.24 14.31 -10.97
N LYS A 106 0.10 15.31 -10.10
CA LYS A 106 1.11 15.62 -9.08
C LYS A 106 0.50 15.99 -7.75
N HIS A 107 1.20 15.63 -6.68
CA HIS A 107 0.99 16.15 -5.35
C HIS A 107 1.90 17.36 -5.11
N TYR A 108 1.40 18.35 -4.37
CA TYR A 108 2.11 19.60 -4.12
C TYR A 108 2.30 19.83 -2.63
N LYS A 109 3.41 20.47 -2.26
CA LYS A 109 3.69 20.91 -0.90
C LYS A 109 2.67 21.98 -0.53
N GLY A 110 2.08 21.81 0.64
CA GLY A 110 1.10 22.71 1.21
C GLY A 110 1.43 23.07 2.66
N THR A 111 0.40 23.43 3.42
CA THR A 111 0.52 23.73 4.84
C THR A 111 -0.79 23.35 5.53
N PRO A 112 -0.75 22.88 6.79
CA PRO A 112 -1.97 22.59 7.53
C PRO A 112 -2.70 23.84 8.02
N PHE A 113 -2.10 25.04 7.85
CA PHE A 113 -2.59 26.31 8.40
C PHE A 113 -3.29 27.21 7.37
N VAL A 114 -3.55 26.71 6.16
CA VAL A 114 -4.29 27.44 5.12
C VAL A 114 -5.79 27.41 5.40
N ASP A 115 -6.54 28.40 4.90
CA ASP A 115 -8.00 28.38 4.94
C ASP A 115 -8.56 27.32 3.97
N ASP A 116 -9.18 26.28 4.51
CA ASP A 116 -9.78 25.20 3.72
C ASP A 116 -10.99 25.67 2.90
N GLY A 117 -11.69 26.75 3.30
CA GLY A 117 -12.77 27.35 2.51
C GLY A 117 -12.24 27.98 1.21
N MET A 118 -11.09 28.64 1.30
CA MET A 118 -10.36 29.14 0.14
C MET A 118 -9.91 27.98 -0.77
N LEU A 119 -9.28 26.93 -0.20
CA LEU A 119 -8.86 25.76 -0.98
C LEU A 119 -10.05 25.13 -1.73
N ARG A 120 -11.17 24.94 -1.05
CA ARG A 120 -12.39 24.39 -1.65
C ARG A 120 -12.93 25.26 -2.77
N SER A 121 -12.92 26.58 -2.61
CA SER A 121 -13.35 27.52 -3.66
C SER A 121 -12.46 27.46 -4.91
N MET A 122 -11.21 27.00 -4.77
CA MET A 122 -10.25 26.82 -5.85
C MET A 122 -10.16 25.37 -6.35
N TYR A 123 -11.01 24.46 -5.84
CA TYR A 123 -10.96 23.04 -6.21
C TYR A 123 -9.59 22.41 -5.92
N ILE A 124 -9.08 22.67 -4.73
CA ILE A 124 -7.89 22.04 -4.15
C ILE A 124 -8.32 21.28 -2.92
N ASP A 125 -7.95 20.01 -2.81
CA ASP A 125 -8.09 19.24 -1.58
C ASP A 125 -6.75 19.13 -0.86
N ARG A 126 -6.83 18.90 0.45
CA ARG A 126 -5.66 18.88 1.33
C ARG A 126 -5.57 17.58 2.12
N ILE A 127 -4.40 16.97 2.07
CA ILE A 127 -4.01 15.82 2.87
C ILE A 127 -2.93 16.33 3.83
N TYR A 128 -3.32 16.74 5.04
CA TYR A 128 -2.43 17.37 6.01
C TYR A 128 -1.70 18.61 5.43
N ASP A 129 -0.43 18.50 5.08
CA ASP A 129 0.40 19.55 4.46
C ASP A 129 0.69 19.27 2.97
N THR A 130 -0.13 18.44 2.33
CA THR A 130 -0.06 18.11 0.91
C THR A 130 -1.33 18.58 0.20
N TYR A 131 -1.18 19.17 -0.99
CA TYR A 131 -2.29 19.59 -1.86
C TYR A 131 -2.44 18.69 -3.08
N ILE A 132 -3.69 18.50 -3.50
CA ILE A 132 -4.08 17.79 -4.72
C ILE A 132 -5.08 18.64 -5.50
N ASN A 133 -5.02 18.57 -6.83
CA ASN A 133 -5.97 19.25 -7.70
C ASN A 133 -7.20 18.36 -7.92
N GLU A 134 -8.36 18.78 -7.42
CA GLU A 134 -9.62 18.02 -7.53
C GLU A 134 -10.02 17.76 -8.99
N GLU A 135 -9.74 18.70 -9.92
CA GLU A 135 -10.04 18.50 -11.34
C GLU A 135 -9.19 17.36 -11.94
N GLU A 136 -7.96 17.20 -11.47
CA GLU A 136 -7.09 16.08 -11.87
C GLU A 136 -7.60 14.77 -11.25
N LEU A 137 -8.13 14.82 -10.02
CA LEU A 137 -8.67 13.65 -9.34
C LEU A 137 -9.94 13.14 -10.04
N GLN A 138 -10.80 14.04 -10.51
CA GLN A 138 -11.96 13.68 -11.34
C GLN A 138 -11.56 13.01 -12.66
N HIS A 139 -10.42 13.37 -13.26
CA HIS A 139 -9.88 12.64 -14.41
C HIS A 139 -9.38 11.24 -14.03
N CYS A 140 -8.84 11.07 -12.82
CA CYS A 140 -8.50 9.77 -12.26
C CYS A 140 -9.75 8.88 -12.14
N ASP A 141 -10.82 9.40 -11.53
CA ASP A 141 -12.12 8.72 -11.38
C ASP A 141 -12.69 8.29 -12.75
N ALA A 142 -12.71 9.22 -13.71
CA ALA A 142 -13.18 8.97 -15.06
C ALA A 142 -12.32 7.92 -15.79
N THR A 143 -11.04 7.79 -15.45
CA THR A 143 -10.18 6.75 -16.01
C THR A 143 -10.47 5.39 -15.40
N ILE A 144 -10.78 5.30 -14.10
CA ILE A 144 -11.30 4.07 -13.50
C ILE A 144 -12.61 3.63 -14.17
N LYS A 145 -13.53 4.57 -14.43
CA LYS A 145 -14.75 4.28 -15.19
C LYS A 145 -14.43 3.65 -16.56
N LYS A 146 -13.48 4.23 -17.31
CA LYS A 146 -13.06 3.71 -18.63
C LYS A 146 -12.53 2.28 -18.54
N ILE A 147 -11.77 1.96 -17.49
CA ILE A 147 -11.28 0.60 -17.25
C ILE A 147 -12.48 -0.32 -16.98
N ALA A 148 -13.37 0.05 -16.05
CA ALA A 148 -14.56 -0.74 -15.74
C ALA A 148 -15.48 -0.96 -16.96
N ASP A 149 -15.64 0.03 -17.83
CA ASP A 149 -16.43 -0.05 -19.06
C ASP A 149 -15.88 -1.04 -20.09
N ALA A 150 -14.57 -1.32 -20.04
CA ALA A 150 -13.90 -2.26 -20.94
C ALA A 150 -13.87 -3.70 -20.39
N LEU A 151 -14.27 -3.91 -19.14
CA LEU A 151 -14.32 -5.23 -18.51
C LEU A 151 -15.65 -5.93 -18.78
N GLU A 152 -15.64 -7.25 -18.70
CA GLU A 152 -16.87 -8.04 -18.71
C GLU A 152 -17.71 -7.67 -17.47
N PRO A 153 -19.02 -7.42 -17.59
CA PRO A 153 -19.85 -6.94 -16.49
C PRO A 153 -20.25 -8.07 -15.54
N ARG A 154 -19.32 -8.43 -14.66
CA ARG A 154 -19.44 -9.46 -13.61
C ARG A 154 -18.79 -8.98 -12.30
N PRO A 155 -18.86 -9.76 -11.21
CA PRO A 155 -18.07 -9.49 -10.02
C PRO A 155 -16.56 -9.65 -10.26
N TYR A 156 -15.77 -8.74 -9.69
CA TYR A 156 -14.30 -8.77 -9.62
C TYR A 156 -13.87 -8.58 -8.17
N SER A 157 -12.82 -9.27 -7.74
CA SER A 157 -12.10 -8.84 -6.52
C SER A 157 -11.36 -7.53 -6.79
N SER A 158 -11.00 -6.77 -5.75
CA SER A 158 -10.15 -5.59 -5.95
C SER A 158 -8.80 -5.99 -6.55
N ARG A 159 -8.26 -7.17 -6.18
CA ARG A 159 -7.05 -7.71 -6.81
C ARG A 159 -7.20 -7.91 -8.31
N GLU A 160 -8.30 -8.51 -8.74
CA GLU A 160 -8.53 -8.74 -10.17
C GLU A 160 -8.70 -7.41 -10.93
N PHE A 161 -9.45 -6.47 -10.36
CA PHE A 161 -9.62 -5.15 -10.96
C PHE A 161 -8.28 -4.40 -11.05
N LEU A 162 -7.48 -4.40 -9.98
CA LEU A 162 -6.17 -3.75 -9.92
C LEU A 162 -5.15 -4.40 -10.86
N TRP A 163 -5.27 -5.70 -11.12
CA TRP A 163 -4.47 -6.39 -12.14
C TRP A 163 -4.76 -5.83 -13.54
N GLU A 164 -6.03 -5.65 -13.89
CA GLU A 164 -6.43 -5.03 -15.16
C GLU A 164 -6.04 -3.53 -15.21
N THR A 165 -6.08 -2.82 -14.08
CA THR A 165 -5.54 -1.44 -13.98
C THR A 165 -4.04 -1.39 -14.24
N GLY A 166 -3.23 -2.25 -13.62
CA GLY A 166 -1.78 -2.31 -13.86
C GLY A 166 -1.43 -2.69 -15.30
N LYS A 167 -2.19 -3.62 -15.90
CA LYS A 167 -2.11 -3.96 -17.33
C LYS A 167 -2.46 -2.78 -18.24
N TRP A 168 -3.47 -2.00 -17.87
CA TRP A 168 -3.86 -0.79 -18.58
C TRP A 168 -2.76 0.28 -18.50
N LEU A 169 -2.18 0.48 -17.31
CA LEU A 169 -1.08 1.43 -17.09
C LEU A 169 0.15 1.09 -17.92
N LYS A 170 0.52 -0.19 -18.06
CA LYS A 170 1.65 -0.59 -18.90
C LYS A 170 1.60 0.01 -20.32
N LYS A 171 0.39 0.18 -20.87
CA LYS A 171 0.15 0.77 -22.20
C LYS A 171 -0.11 2.29 -22.16
N ASN A 172 -0.73 2.81 -21.10
CA ASN A 172 -1.30 4.16 -21.09
C ASN A 172 -0.69 5.11 -20.06
N SER A 173 0.25 4.65 -19.22
CA SER A 173 0.88 5.47 -18.17
C SER A 173 1.60 6.68 -18.77
N ALA A 174 1.36 7.87 -18.22
CA ALA A 174 2.16 9.07 -18.53
C ALA A 174 3.48 9.06 -17.75
N LYS A 175 3.45 8.66 -16.47
CA LYS A 175 4.63 8.43 -15.63
C LYS A 175 4.89 6.92 -15.56
N LYS A 176 6.10 6.49 -15.95
CA LYS A 176 6.53 5.10 -15.79
C LYS A 176 6.85 4.81 -14.33
N ASP A 177 6.94 3.53 -13.99
CA ASP A 177 7.37 3.07 -12.67
C ASP A 177 6.40 3.41 -11.53
N SER A 178 5.10 3.35 -11.80
CA SER A 178 4.09 3.35 -10.74
C SER A 178 4.08 2.00 -9.99
N LEU A 179 3.58 1.98 -8.76
CA LEU A 179 3.43 0.78 -7.94
C LEU A 179 2.53 -0.26 -8.63
N LEU A 180 1.34 0.13 -9.09
CA LEU A 180 0.42 -0.79 -9.78
C LEU A 180 1.00 -1.34 -11.09
N GLN A 181 1.69 -0.50 -11.87
CA GLN A 181 2.38 -0.97 -13.08
C GLN A 181 3.49 -1.98 -12.71
N THR A 182 4.31 -1.66 -11.71
CA THR A 182 5.43 -2.52 -11.27
C THR A 182 4.92 -3.84 -10.71
N CYS A 183 3.85 -3.82 -9.91
CA CYS A 183 3.18 -5.01 -9.39
C CYS A 183 2.67 -5.91 -10.53
N TYR A 184 2.05 -5.33 -11.57
CA TYR A 184 1.62 -6.07 -12.75
C TYR A 184 2.80 -6.77 -13.46
N GLU A 185 3.90 -6.05 -13.69
CA GLU A 185 5.08 -6.56 -14.39
C GLU A 185 5.80 -7.66 -13.60
N HIS A 186 5.89 -7.50 -12.29
CA HIS A 186 6.53 -8.45 -11.37
C HIS A 186 5.59 -9.57 -10.89
N GLY A 187 4.28 -9.49 -11.17
CA GLY A 187 3.30 -10.50 -10.75
C GLY A 187 2.99 -10.49 -9.24
N VAL A 188 3.09 -9.32 -8.60
CA VAL A 188 2.74 -9.09 -7.20
C VAL A 188 1.26 -8.69 -7.12
N PRO A 189 0.39 -9.45 -6.44
CA PRO A 189 -1.01 -9.08 -6.26
C PRO A 189 -1.14 -7.92 -5.26
N VAL A 190 -2.11 -7.04 -5.54
CA VAL A 190 -2.46 -5.90 -4.70
C VAL A 190 -3.93 -6.03 -4.31
N PHE A 191 -4.23 -5.99 -3.02
CA PHE A 191 -5.58 -6.08 -2.47
C PHE A 191 -5.98 -4.76 -1.82
N VAL A 192 -7.21 -4.31 -2.06
CA VAL A 192 -7.81 -3.14 -1.41
C VAL A 192 -9.19 -3.54 -0.89
N PRO A 193 -9.31 -4.01 0.37
CA PRO A 193 -10.56 -4.58 0.87
C PRO A 193 -11.74 -3.59 0.89
N ALA A 194 -11.45 -2.30 1.09
CA ALA A 194 -12.40 -1.20 1.03
C ALA A 194 -12.24 -0.43 -0.29
N PHE A 195 -12.37 -1.11 -1.44
CA PHE A 195 -12.01 -0.52 -2.74
C PHE A 195 -12.89 0.66 -3.16
N SER A 196 -14.15 0.68 -2.76
CA SER A 196 -15.06 1.80 -3.03
C SER A 196 -14.74 3.07 -2.26
N ASP A 197 -13.87 3.00 -1.23
CA ASP A 197 -13.50 4.12 -0.37
C ASP A 197 -12.24 4.84 -0.90
N CYS A 198 -12.30 5.30 -2.15
CA CYS A 198 -11.28 6.09 -2.86
C CYS A 198 -11.78 6.55 -4.24
N SER A 199 -10.94 7.21 -5.05
CA SER A 199 -11.23 7.61 -6.44
C SER A 199 -11.81 6.48 -7.32
N ALA A 200 -11.41 5.23 -7.06
CA ALA A 200 -11.97 4.10 -7.81
C ALA A 200 -13.48 3.91 -7.55
N GLY A 201 -13.95 4.17 -6.33
CA GLY A 201 -15.36 4.13 -5.99
C GLY A 201 -16.18 5.12 -6.82
N PHE A 202 -15.71 6.35 -6.98
CA PHE A 202 -16.38 7.36 -7.80
C PHE A 202 -16.48 6.92 -9.27
N GLY A 203 -15.37 6.43 -9.85
CA GLY A 203 -15.37 5.88 -11.21
C GLY A 203 -16.33 4.71 -11.39
N LEU A 204 -16.39 3.79 -10.41
CA LEU A 204 -17.32 2.65 -10.41
C LEU A 204 -18.78 3.09 -10.28
N VAL A 205 -19.08 4.10 -9.45
CA VAL A 205 -20.44 4.67 -9.35
C VAL A 205 -20.86 5.30 -10.69
N MET A 206 -19.97 6.05 -11.34
CA MET A 206 -20.24 6.60 -12.67
C MET A 206 -20.52 5.49 -13.70
N HIS A 207 -19.76 4.41 -13.68
CA HIS A 207 -19.98 3.23 -14.51
C HIS A 207 -21.37 2.62 -14.25
N GLN A 208 -21.68 2.30 -13.00
CA GLN A 208 -22.95 1.65 -12.64
C GLN A 208 -24.16 2.52 -12.97
N GLN A 209 -24.12 3.81 -12.64
CA GLN A 209 -25.22 4.74 -12.94
C GLN A 209 -25.52 4.82 -14.45
N GLU A 210 -24.48 4.87 -15.28
CA GLU A 210 -24.65 4.87 -16.73
C GLU A 210 -25.26 3.55 -17.22
N ARG A 211 -24.76 2.40 -16.75
CA ARG A 211 -25.28 1.09 -17.14
C ARG A 211 -26.72 0.86 -16.68
N ILE A 212 -27.06 1.29 -15.47
CA ILE A 212 -28.43 1.23 -14.93
C ILE A 212 -29.39 2.04 -15.81
N ARG A 213 -29.02 3.28 -16.17
CA ARG A 213 -29.82 4.12 -17.07
C ARG A 213 -30.03 3.49 -18.44
N GLU A 214 -29.04 2.75 -18.93
CA GLU A 214 -29.09 2.04 -20.22
C GLU A 214 -29.75 0.66 -20.15
N GLY A 215 -30.14 0.18 -18.97
CA GLY A 215 -30.67 -1.17 -18.79
C GLY A 215 -29.64 -2.27 -19.09
N LYS A 216 -28.34 -1.99 -18.91
CA LYS A 216 -27.22 -2.91 -19.19
C LYS A 216 -26.64 -3.50 -17.90
N PRO A 217 -26.04 -4.70 -17.96
CA PRO A 217 -25.26 -5.24 -16.85
C PRO A 217 -24.02 -4.38 -16.59
N TYR A 218 -23.48 -4.46 -15.37
CA TYR A 218 -22.35 -3.65 -14.90
C TYR A 218 -21.38 -4.46 -14.04
N VAL A 219 -20.17 -3.93 -13.87
CA VAL A 219 -19.13 -4.45 -12.98
C VAL A 219 -19.53 -4.25 -11.52
N THR A 220 -19.26 -5.25 -10.69
CA THR A 220 -19.34 -5.16 -9.22
C THR A 220 -18.02 -5.59 -8.58
N ILE A 221 -17.81 -5.18 -7.33
CA ILE A 221 -16.64 -5.55 -6.55
C ILE A 221 -17.04 -6.56 -5.48
N ASP A 222 -16.38 -7.71 -5.46
CA ASP A 222 -16.56 -8.78 -4.47
C ASP A 222 -15.43 -8.72 -3.44
N SER A 223 -15.72 -8.13 -2.28
CA SER A 223 -14.77 -8.02 -1.17
C SER A 223 -14.53 -9.35 -0.44
N VAL A 224 -15.44 -10.32 -0.56
CA VAL A 224 -15.23 -11.67 -0.02
C VAL A 224 -14.21 -12.43 -0.87
N ALA A 225 -14.26 -12.24 -2.20
CA ALA A 225 -13.24 -12.77 -3.09
C ALA A 225 -11.84 -12.25 -2.76
N ASP A 226 -11.68 -10.96 -2.39
CA ASP A 226 -10.39 -10.45 -1.93
C ASP A 226 -9.85 -11.23 -0.73
N PHE A 227 -10.71 -11.47 0.27
CA PHE A 227 -10.26 -12.13 1.50
C PHE A 227 -9.94 -13.60 1.27
N ARG A 228 -10.77 -14.28 0.46
CA ARG A 228 -10.51 -15.66 0.02
C ARG A 228 -9.19 -15.77 -0.73
N GLU A 229 -8.97 -14.91 -1.73
CA GLU A 229 -7.78 -14.96 -2.58
C GLU A 229 -6.50 -14.63 -1.81
N LEU A 230 -6.53 -13.66 -0.89
CA LEU A 230 -5.39 -13.38 -0.01
C LEU A 230 -5.13 -14.57 0.94
N THR A 231 -6.18 -15.22 1.43
CA THR A 231 -6.07 -16.43 2.26
C THR A 231 -5.51 -17.62 1.46
N ASP A 232 -5.84 -17.75 0.18
CA ASP A 232 -5.24 -18.78 -0.70
C ASP A 232 -3.72 -18.61 -0.83
N ILE A 233 -3.23 -17.36 -0.88
CA ILE A 233 -1.78 -17.07 -0.82
C ILE A 233 -1.22 -17.55 0.52
N LYS A 234 -1.89 -17.23 1.64
CA LYS A 234 -1.44 -17.64 2.98
C LYS A 234 -1.37 -19.17 3.13
N ILE A 235 -2.36 -19.90 2.60
CA ILE A 235 -2.42 -21.36 2.63
C ILE A 235 -1.29 -21.99 1.81
N GLN A 236 -0.92 -21.39 0.67
CA GLN A 236 0.15 -21.90 -0.18
C GLN A 236 1.55 -21.46 0.26
N ALA A 237 1.66 -20.36 1.01
CA ALA A 237 2.90 -19.87 1.57
C ALA A 237 3.39 -20.78 2.71
N LYS A 238 4.68 -21.13 2.71
CA LYS A 238 5.29 -21.91 3.80
C LYS A 238 5.38 -21.09 5.09
N THR A 239 5.79 -19.84 4.97
CA THR A 239 5.75 -18.84 6.03
C THR A 239 5.51 -17.46 5.44
N SER A 240 5.22 -16.49 6.28
CA SER A 240 4.93 -15.11 5.87
C SER A 240 5.41 -14.09 6.89
N GLY A 241 5.74 -12.90 6.40
CA GLY A 241 6.15 -11.77 7.21
C GLY A 241 5.40 -10.51 6.80
N LEU A 242 5.08 -9.66 7.77
CA LEU A 242 4.31 -8.43 7.58
C LEU A 242 5.22 -7.21 7.78
N PHE A 243 5.36 -6.38 6.75
CA PHE A 243 5.92 -5.03 6.86
C PHE A 243 4.78 -4.02 6.72
N MET A 244 4.36 -3.45 7.84
CA MET A 244 3.12 -2.69 7.93
C MET A 244 3.41 -1.20 8.11
N VAL A 245 2.99 -0.39 7.15
CA VAL A 245 3.02 1.07 7.24
C VAL A 245 1.61 1.56 7.57
N GLY A 246 1.45 2.12 8.77
CA GLY A 246 0.17 2.53 9.32
C GLY A 246 -0.57 1.39 10.02
N GLY A 247 -1.87 1.27 9.73
CA GLY A 247 -2.78 0.36 10.42
C GLY A 247 -4.07 0.14 9.62
N GLY A 248 -5.21 0.22 10.30
CA GLY A 248 -6.53 0.14 9.68
C GLY A 248 -6.83 -1.19 9.01
N VAL A 249 -7.66 -1.13 7.97
CA VAL A 249 -8.12 -2.30 7.22
C VAL A 249 -6.94 -3.11 6.64
N PRO A 250 -5.92 -2.52 6.00
CA PRO A 250 -4.82 -3.31 5.42
C PRO A 250 -4.09 -4.20 6.41
N LYS A 251 -3.81 -3.67 7.60
CA LYS A 251 -3.18 -4.42 8.70
C LYS A 251 -4.05 -5.59 9.13
N ASN A 252 -5.29 -5.31 9.54
CA ASN A 252 -6.14 -6.36 10.11
C ASN A 252 -6.51 -7.42 9.08
N PHE A 253 -6.81 -7.01 7.84
CA PHE A 253 -7.18 -7.91 6.74
C PHE A 253 -6.04 -8.88 6.38
N ALA A 254 -4.79 -8.41 6.37
CA ALA A 254 -3.62 -9.27 6.17
C ALA A 254 -3.43 -10.27 7.32
N GLN A 255 -3.59 -9.81 8.56
CA GLN A 255 -3.40 -10.63 9.76
C GLN A 255 -4.49 -11.71 9.90
N ASP A 256 -5.74 -11.40 9.55
CA ASP A 256 -6.89 -12.31 9.69
C ASP A 256 -6.85 -13.51 8.74
N THR A 257 -5.95 -13.53 7.75
CA THR A 257 -5.79 -14.68 6.86
C THR A 257 -5.42 -15.98 7.57
N VAL A 258 -4.74 -15.91 8.72
CA VAL A 258 -4.45 -17.10 9.55
C VAL A 258 -5.76 -17.68 10.09
N VAL A 259 -6.58 -16.84 10.72
CA VAL A 259 -7.88 -17.25 11.27
C VAL A 259 -8.84 -17.70 10.16
N CYS A 260 -8.81 -17.04 9.00
CA CYS A 260 -9.62 -17.45 7.86
C CYS A 260 -9.21 -18.83 7.34
N ALA A 261 -7.91 -19.12 7.25
CA ALA A 261 -7.42 -20.46 6.88
C ALA A 261 -7.88 -21.53 7.87
N GLU A 262 -7.84 -21.24 9.19
CA GLU A 262 -8.37 -22.14 10.23
C GLU A 262 -9.87 -22.40 10.05
N CYS A 263 -10.67 -21.36 9.78
CA CYS A 263 -12.10 -21.50 9.47
C CYS A 263 -12.36 -22.38 8.22
N LEU A 264 -11.40 -22.46 7.30
CA LEU A 264 -11.44 -23.34 6.13
C LEU A 264 -10.86 -24.74 6.40
N GLY A 265 -10.55 -25.06 7.65
CA GLY A 265 -9.97 -26.33 8.07
C GLY A 265 -8.52 -26.52 7.60
N LYS A 266 -7.79 -25.43 7.37
CA LYS A 266 -6.39 -25.44 6.99
C LYS A 266 -5.54 -25.02 8.19
N ASP A 267 -4.57 -25.86 8.53
CA ASP A 267 -3.54 -25.52 9.50
C ASP A 267 -2.42 -24.75 8.79
N VAL A 268 -2.22 -23.49 9.19
CA VAL A 268 -1.18 -22.61 8.65
C VAL A 268 -0.45 -21.92 9.81
N PRO A 269 0.87 -21.70 9.70
CA PRO A 269 1.60 -21.00 10.75
C PRO A 269 1.12 -19.54 10.85
N MET A 270 1.25 -18.95 12.05
CA MET A 270 1.10 -17.49 12.22
C MET A 270 2.06 -16.72 11.30
N HIS A 271 1.83 -15.43 11.10
CA HIS A 271 2.86 -14.58 10.48
C HIS A 271 4.11 -14.56 11.36
N GLN A 272 5.23 -15.09 10.84
CA GLN A 272 6.44 -15.36 11.61
C GLN A 272 7.23 -14.10 11.95
N TYR A 273 7.18 -13.11 11.06
CA TYR A 273 7.85 -11.83 11.20
C TYR A 273 6.82 -10.70 11.13
N ALA A 274 6.93 -9.68 11.96
CA ALA A 274 6.02 -8.55 11.92
C ALA A 274 6.71 -7.23 12.30
N VAL A 275 6.62 -6.24 11.43
CA VAL A 275 7.01 -4.86 11.70
C VAL A 275 5.79 -3.99 11.50
N GLN A 276 5.47 -3.14 12.47
CA GLN A 276 4.45 -2.10 12.31
C GLN A 276 5.06 -0.73 12.56
N ILE A 277 4.90 0.19 11.60
CA ILE A 277 5.25 1.60 11.73
C ILE A 277 3.96 2.38 11.90
N THR A 278 3.78 3.06 13.04
CA THR A 278 2.49 3.68 13.38
C THR A 278 2.67 4.89 14.28
N VAL A 279 1.68 5.80 14.24
CA VAL A 279 1.51 6.87 15.25
C VAL A 279 0.29 6.63 16.13
N ALA A 280 -0.43 5.51 15.92
CA ALA A 280 -1.65 5.20 16.65
C ALA A 280 -1.35 4.78 18.10
N ASP A 281 -2.21 5.20 19.02
CA ASP A 281 -2.06 4.97 20.44
C ASP A 281 -3.03 3.89 20.92
N ALA A 282 -2.52 2.87 21.60
CA ALA A 282 -3.31 1.69 22.01
C ALA A 282 -4.57 2.03 22.83
N ARG A 283 -4.62 3.20 23.47
CA ARG A 283 -5.77 3.64 24.28
C ARG A 283 -7.02 3.93 23.45
N ASP A 284 -6.89 4.16 22.15
CA ASP A 284 -8.04 4.41 21.28
C ASP A 284 -8.87 3.14 20.98
N GLY A 285 -8.34 1.94 21.27
CA GLY A 285 -8.99 0.65 21.04
C GLY A 285 -9.17 0.28 19.57
N ALA A 286 -8.49 0.96 18.64
CA ALA A 286 -8.63 0.76 17.21
C ALA A 286 -7.74 -0.37 16.67
N CYS A 287 -8.13 -0.95 15.52
CA CYS A 287 -7.29 -1.93 14.80
C CYS A 287 -5.89 -1.36 14.47
N SER A 288 -5.81 -0.05 14.20
CA SER A 288 -4.56 0.64 13.90
C SER A 288 -3.57 0.62 15.08
N SER A 289 -4.06 0.69 16.31
CA SER A 289 -3.27 0.80 17.52
C SER A 289 -3.09 -0.52 18.27
N SER A 290 -3.91 -1.52 17.97
CA SER A 290 -3.80 -2.90 18.49
C SER A 290 -2.35 -3.39 18.39
N THR A 291 -1.78 -3.85 19.50
CA THR A 291 -0.35 -4.20 19.52
C THR A 291 -0.09 -5.54 18.82
N LEU A 292 1.15 -5.79 18.38
CA LEU A 292 1.50 -7.11 17.82
C LEU A 292 1.38 -8.23 18.86
N LYS A 293 1.58 -7.90 20.15
CA LYS A 293 1.32 -8.81 21.26
C LYS A 293 -0.17 -9.15 21.41
N GLU A 294 -1.05 -8.17 21.22
CA GLU A 294 -2.50 -8.39 21.18
C GLU A 294 -2.87 -9.23 19.96
N ALA A 295 -2.38 -8.92 18.76
CA ALA A 295 -2.61 -9.73 17.57
C ALA A 295 -2.18 -11.21 17.74
N SER A 296 -1.13 -11.45 18.54
CA SER A 296 -0.67 -12.80 18.88
C SER A 296 -1.69 -13.60 19.69
N SER A 297 -2.49 -12.98 20.57
CA SER A 297 -3.52 -13.71 21.34
C SER A 297 -4.65 -14.23 20.45
N TRP A 298 -4.80 -13.68 19.25
CA TRP A 298 -5.74 -14.12 18.23
C TRP A 298 -5.15 -15.16 17.27
N GLY A 299 -3.91 -15.60 17.51
CA GLY A 299 -3.20 -16.53 16.63
C GLY A 299 -2.73 -15.91 15.31
N LYS A 300 -2.74 -14.58 15.16
CA LYS A 300 -2.41 -13.95 13.87
C LYS A 300 -0.91 -13.81 13.65
N VAL A 301 -0.17 -13.42 14.69
CA VAL A 301 1.25 -13.01 14.59
C VAL A 301 2.09 -13.71 15.66
N SER A 302 3.25 -14.22 15.27
CA SER A 302 4.28 -14.70 16.18
C SER A 302 5.02 -13.53 16.84
N THR A 303 5.30 -13.65 18.14
CA THR A 303 6.04 -12.64 18.91
C THR A 303 7.55 -12.87 18.94
N VAL A 304 8.06 -13.88 18.23
CA VAL A 304 9.49 -14.21 18.19
C VAL A 304 10.28 -13.12 17.46
N HIS A 305 9.76 -12.62 16.35
CA HIS A 305 10.39 -11.58 15.52
C HIS A 305 9.38 -10.48 15.20
N GLU A 306 9.07 -9.67 16.21
CA GLU A 306 8.12 -8.56 16.10
C GLU A 306 8.74 -7.22 16.52
N GLN A 307 8.30 -6.13 15.89
CA GLN A 307 8.64 -4.78 16.33
C GLN A 307 7.58 -3.76 15.92
N MET A 308 7.07 -3.01 16.90
CA MET A 308 6.33 -1.77 16.65
C MET A 308 7.27 -0.56 16.71
N VAL A 309 7.20 0.31 15.71
CA VAL A 309 7.95 1.57 15.61
C VAL A 309 6.95 2.70 15.71
N TYR A 310 6.93 3.38 16.85
CA TYR A 310 6.06 4.55 17.08
C TYR A 310 6.71 5.79 16.45
N ALA A 311 6.47 5.99 15.16
CA ALA A 311 7.04 7.07 14.35
C ALA A 311 6.17 7.36 13.12
N GLU A 312 6.28 8.58 12.61
CA GLU A 312 5.70 8.93 11.31
C GLU A 312 6.48 8.22 10.19
N ALA A 313 5.76 7.62 9.25
CA ALA A 313 6.32 6.72 8.24
C ALA A 313 7.40 7.35 7.35
N THR A 314 7.22 8.59 6.90
CA THR A 314 8.19 9.27 6.02
C THR A 314 9.56 9.47 6.68
N THR A 315 9.62 9.47 8.03
CA THR A 315 10.88 9.61 8.77
C THR A 315 11.69 8.32 8.90
N VAL A 316 11.05 7.14 8.79
CA VAL A 316 11.70 5.84 9.10
C VAL A 316 11.63 4.83 7.96
N VAL A 317 10.54 4.79 7.18
CA VAL A 317 10.36 3.84 6.06
C VAL A 317 11.51 3.95 5.04
N PRO A 318 11.91 5.15 4.58
CA PRO A 318 13.01 5.25 3.62
C PRO A 318 14.34 4.73 4.16
N LEU A 319 14.61 4.92 5.45
CA LEU A 319 15.84 4.43 6.09
C LEU A 319 15.83 2.90 6.18
N ILE A 320 14.72 2.29 6.57
CA ILE A 320 14.58 0.84 6.66
C ILE A 320 14.71 0.19 5.27
N ALA A 321 14.02 0.72 4.27
CA ALA A 321 14.04 0.18 2.91
C ALA A 321 15.42 0.35 2.24
N SER A 322 16.06 1.52 2.41
CA SER A 322 17.44 1.76 1.98
C SER A 322 18.41 0.75 2.61
N TYR A 323 18.26 0.46 3.90
CA TYR A 323 19.13 -0.48 4.60
C TYR A 323 19.03 -1.87 3.98
N ALA A 324 17.81 -2.36 3.76
CA ALA A 324 17.55 -3.63 3.08
C ALA A 324 18.10 -3.65 1.64
N TYR A 325 17.91 -2.55 0.90
CA TYR A 325 18.45 -2.40 -0.46
C TYR A 325 19.98 -2.54 -0.50
N HIS A 326 20.68 -1.81 0.36
CA HIS A 326 22.14 -1.76 0.37
C HIS A 326 22.80 -3.01 0.97
N LYS A 327 22.11 -3.77 1.83
CA LYS A 327 22.58 -5.11 2.24
C LYS A 327 22.58 -6.11 1.06
N GLY A 328 21.71 -5.92 0.07
CA GLY A 328 21.76 -6.65 -1.20
C GLY A 328 21.25 -8.10 -1.16
N ASP A 329 20.75 -8.59 -0.02
CA ASP A 329 20.27 -9.97 0.14
C ASP A 329 19.07 -10.30 -0.75
N TRP A 330 18.30 -9.28 -1.12
CA TRP A 330 17.16 -9.38 -2.04
C TRP A 330 17.52 -9.95 -3.42
N LYS A 331 18.79 -9.82 -3.85
CA LYS A 331 19.30 -10.39 -5.10
C LYS A 331 19.30 -11.93 -5.10
N ASN A 332 19.34 -12.53 -3.92
CA ASN A 332 19.42 -13.99 -3.74
C ASN A 332 18.04 -14.64 -3.52
N ARG A 333 16.98 -13.84 -3.56
CA ARG A 333 15.61 -14.25 -3.26
C ARG A 333 14.89 -14.67 -4.54
N THR A 334 14.17 -15.79 -4.48
CA THR A 334 13.30 -16.24 -5.57
C THR A 334 12.06 -15.35 -5.63
N SER A 335 11.62 -14.96 -6.82
CA SER A 335 10.37 -14.20 -6.96
C SER A 335 9.16 -15.13 -6.97
N TYR A 336 8.22 -14.92 -6.04
CA TYR A 336 7.02 -15.77 -5.89
C TYR A 336 5.99 -15.59 -7.01
N ARG A 337 5.80 -14.35 -7.49
CA ARG A 337 4.81 -14.00 -8.52
C ARG A 337 3.41 -14.57 -8.25
N TRP A 338 2.89 -14.32 -7.04
CA TRP A 338 1.64 -14.93 -6.53
C TRP A 338 0.43 -14.79 -7.43
N VAL A 339 0.38 -13.81 -8.34
CA VAL A 339 -0.72 -13.68 -9.31
C VAL A 339 -0.98 -14.97 -10.10
N LYS A 340 0.05 -15.80 -10.33
CA LYS A 340 -0.04 -17.03 -11.12
C LYS A 340 -1.05 -18.04 -10.56
N ILE A 341 -1.32 -18.02 -9.25
CA ILE A 341 -2.27 -18.96 -8.65
C ILE A 341 -3.72 -18.66 -9.06
N PHE A 342 -3.99 -17.44 -9.54
CA PHE A 342 -5.32 -16.96 -9.96
C PHE A 342 -5.52 -16.99 -11.49
N GLN A 343 -4.51 -17.37 -12.27
CA GLN A 343 -4.56 -17.38 -13.74
C GLN A 343 -4.93 -18.76 -14.31
N LYS A 344 -5.61 -19.59 -13.52
CA LYS A 344 -5.92 -20.98 -13.87
C LYS A 344 -7.13 -21.11 -14.79
#